data_AF-A0A2M8P7A4-F1
#
_entry.id   AF-A0A2M8P7A4-F1
#
_cell.length_a   1.000
_cell.length_b   1.000
_cell.length_c   1.000
_cell.angle_alpha   90.00
_cell.angle_beta   90.00
_cell.angle_gamma   90.00
#
_symmetry.space_group_name_H-M   'P 1'
#
loop_
_entity.id
_entity.type
_entity.pdbx_description
1 polymer ?
#
loop_
_entity_poly.entity_id
_entity_poly.type
_entity_poly.pdbx_seq_one_letter_code
_entity_poly.pdbx_strand_id
1 'polypeptide(L)'
;MKRSTREQREQWIKDARYNLFNLKSDQVFIDLLTDSGTGAMSHFQWAEMMLGDESYAGASSYYKMKDAIKRILGFDYFLPTHQGRAAENVLFSVLVKEGDFIPGNSHFDTTKGHIEFRKAHAIDCTIDEAFHTEIIHP
;
A
#
# COMPACT_ATOMS: atom_id res chain seq x y z
N MET A 1 4.23 7.06 26.10
CA MET A 1 3.78 8.02 25.07
C MET A 1 3.84 9.44 25.62
N LYS A 2 4.43 10.38 24.89
CA LYS A 2 4.53 11.78 25.31
C LYS A 2 3.24 12.50 24.91
N ARG A 3 2.48 12.99 25.89
CA ARG A 3 1.29 13.82 25.61
C ARG A 3 1.74 15.25 25.34
N SER A 4 1.33 15.81 24.21
CA SER A 4 1.56 17.21 23.87
C SER A 4 0.46 18.12 24.42
N THR A 5 0.79 19.37 24.69
CA THR A 5 -0.22 20.40 24.96
C THR A 5 -0.82 20.92 23.64
N ARG A 6 -1.92 21.67 23.73
CA ARG A 6 -2.53 22.29 22.55
C ARG A 6 -1.58 23.31 21.92
N GLU A 7 -0.92 24.12 22.74
CA GLU A 7 0.00 25.18 22.32
C GLU A 7 1.19 24.60 21.55
N GLN A 8 1.73 23.46 22.01
CA GLN A 8 2.78 22.74 21.29
C GLN A 8 2.31 22.29 19.91
N ARG A 9 1.11 21.70 19.81
CA ARG A 9 0.56 21.26 18.52
C ARG A 9 0.28 22.43 17.59
N GLU A 10 -0.23 23.55 18.11
CA GLU A 10 -0.45 24.78 17.35
C GLU A 10 0.85 25.36 16.80
N GLN A 11 1.95 25.30 17.56
CA GLN A 11 3.26 25.72 17.06
C GLN A 11 3.80 24.74 16.01
N TRP A 12 3.75 23.43 16.28
CA TRP A 12 4.28 22.42 15.34
C TRP A 12 3.55 22.43 14.00
N ILE A 13 2.23 22.59 13.98
CA ILE A 13 1.48 22.65 12.73
C ILE A 13 1.79 23.94 11.94
N LYS A 14 2.06 25.06 12.62
CA LYS A 14 2.55 26.30 11.98
C LYS A 14 3.93 26.09 11.37
N ASP A 15 4.85 25.49 12.11
CA ASP A 15 6.22 25.19 11.65
C ASP A 15 6.21 24.22 10.45
N ALA A 16 5.30 23.25 10.47
CA ALA A 16 5.04 22.31 9.39
C ALA A 16 4.30 22.94 8.18
N ARG A 17 4.02 24.24 8.23
CA ARG A 17 3.24 25.00 7.22
C ARG A 17 1.87 24.38 6.94
N TYR A 18 1.22 23.90 8.01
CA TYR A 18 -0.09 23.26 7.98
C TYR A 18 -0.15 22.00 7.10
N ASN A 19 0.99 21.37 6.81
CA ASN A 19 1.06 20.09 6.12
C ASN A 19 1.40 18.97 7.13
N LEU A 20 0.48 18.03 7.31
CA LEU A 20 0.64 16.91 8.24
C LEU A 20 1.83 16.00 7.88
N PHE A 21 2.16 15.87 6.59
CA PHE A 21 3.32 15.07 6.15
C PHE A 21 4.67 15.62 6.66
N ASN A 22 4.71 16.88 7.10
CA ASN A 22 5.92 17.50 7.63
C ASN A 22 6.03 17.38 9.17
N LEU A 23 5.02 16.82 9.84
CA LEU A 23 5.09 16.58 11.28
C LEU A 23 6.01 15.39 11.57
N LYS A 24 6.72 15.47 12.70
CA LYS A 24 7.51 14.34 13.21
C LYS A 24 6.58 13.35 13.90
N SER A 25 6.90 12.06 13.86
CA SER A 25 6.08 11.02 14.49
C SER A 25 5.95 11.21 16.02
N ASP A 26 6.96 11.77 16.69
CA ASP A 26 6.91 12.06 18.13
C ASP A 26 6.03 13.27 18.50
N GLN A 27 5.57 14.03 17.51
CA GLN A 27 4.61 15.14 17.65
C GLN A 27 3.15 14.67 17.51
N VAL A 28 2.94 13.45 17.00
CA VAL A 28 1.63 12.86 16.71
C VAL A 28 1.26 11.89 17.82
N PHE A 29 0.08 12.07 18.43
CA PHE A 29 -0.38 11.19 19.52
C PHE A 29 -1.10 9.94 19.00
N ILE A 30 -1.98 10.12 18.02
CA ILE A 30 -2.66 9.04 17.29
C ILE A 30 -2.40 9.33 15.82
N ASP A 31 -1.74 8.40 15.14
CA ASP A 31 -1.43 8.51 13.72
C ASP A 31 -2.45 7.75 12.90
N LEU A 32 -3.25 8.49 12.12
CA LEU A 32 -4.26 7.96 11.20
C LEU A 32 -3.96 8.39 9.76
N LEU A 33 -2.70 8.76 9.46
CA LEU A 33 -2.32 9.22 8.13
C LEU A 33 -2.44 8.11 7.08
N THR A 34 -2.11 6.87 7.46
CA THR A 34 -2.21 5.69 6.60
C THR A 34 -2.24 4.40 7.42
N ASP A 35 -2.88 3.38 6.87
CA ASP A 35 -2.84 1.99 7.32
C ASP A 35 -1.68 1.19 6.69
N SER A 36 -0.95 1.79 5.74
CA SER A 36 0.13 1.14 5.01
C SER A 36 1.40 1.00 5.86
N GLY A 37 1.72 -0.24 6.25
CA GLY A 37 2.95 -0.56 6.99
C GLY A 37 2.94 -0.17 8.48
N THR A 38 1.79 0.29 9.00
CA THR A 38 1.63 0.74 10.40
C THR A 38 0.99 -0.31 11.31
N GLY A 39 0.81 -1.54 10.81
CA GLY A 39 0.22 -2.65 11.55
C GLY A 39 1.11 -3.20 12.68
N ALA A 40 0.50 -3.59 13.80
CA ALA A 40 1.19 -4.30 14.88
C ALA A 40 1.28 -5.80 14.58
N MET A 41 2.50 -6.33 14.46
CA MET A 41 2.74 -7.75 14.22
C MET A 41 2.48 -8.60 15.48
N SER A 42 1.95 -9.80 15.26
CA SER A 42 1.83 -10.83 16.29
C SER A 42 3.20 -11.38 16.73
N HIS A 43 3.25 -12.03 17.89
CA HIS A 43 4.45 -12.70 18.38
C HIS A 43 4.93 -13.82 17.45
N PHE A 44 4.03 -14.50 16.73
CA PHE A 44 4.41 -15.50 15.72
C PHE A 44 5.12 -14.88 14.51
N GLN A 45 4.67 -13.71 14.04
CA GLN A 45 5.36 -12.99 12.95
C GLN A 45 6.75 -12.54 13.39
N TRP A 46 6.89 -12.03 14.62
CA TRP A 46 8.21 -11.71 15.19
C TRP A 46 9.11 -12.95 15.31
N ALA A 47 8.58 -14.11 15.70
CA ALA A 47 9.34 -15.35 15.75
C ALA A 47 9.83 -15.79 14.36
N GLU A 48 8.97 -15.74 13.34
CA GLU A 48 9.36 -16.07 11.95
C GLU A 48 10.43 -15.12 11.40
N MET A 49 10.43 -13.83 11.77
CA MET A 49 11.51 -12.91 11.42
C MET A 49 12.87 -13.38 11.98
N MET A 50 12.89 -13.97 13.17
CA MET A 50 14.13 -14.50 13.78
C MET A 50 14.60 -15.81 13.12
N LEU A 51 13.72 -16.48 12.37
CA LEU A 51 14.00 -17.69 11.60
C LEU A 51 14.29 -17.39 10.12
N GLY A 52 14.57 -16.13 9.79
CA GLY A 52 14.83 -15.67 8.43
C GLY A 52 15.95 -16.46 7.74
N ASP A 53 15.63 -17.00 6.57
CA ASP A 53 16.60 -17.61 5.67
C ASP A 53 17.00 -16.56 4.63
N GLU A 54 18.16 -15.93 4.85
CA GLU A 54 18.70 -14.82 4.05
C GLU A 54 19.50 -15.31 2.82
N SER A 55 19.27 -16.56 2.40
CA SER A 55 19.89 -17.11 1.19
C SER A 55 19.46 -16.34 -0.05
N TYR A 56 20.42 -15.98 -0.90
CA TYR A 56 20.18 -15.20 -2.12
C TYR A 56 19.23 -15.88 -3.11
N ALA A 57 19.24 -17.22 -3.17
CA ALA A 57 18.34 -18.01 -4.00
C ALA A 57 17.88 -19.25 -3.24
N GLY A 58 16.61 -19.60 -3.41
CA GLY A 58 16.04 -20.81 -2.79
C GLY A 58 15.74 -20.69 -1.29
N ALA A 59 15.60 -19.48 -0.75
CA ALA A 59 15.25 -19.26 0.64
C ALA A 59 13.95 -19.99 1.03
N SER A 60 13.95 -20.66 2.18
CA SER A 60 12.78 -21.38 2.71
C SER A 60 11.56 -20.46 2.94
N SER A 61 11.78 -19.19 3.27
CA SER A 61 10.74 -18.17 3.41
C SER A 61 9.96 -17.91 2.11
N TYR A 62 10.63 -17.99 0.95
CA TYR A 62 9.97 -17.88 -0.36
C TYR A 62 8.95 -19.00 -0.57
N TYR A 63 9.33 -20.25 -0.26
CA TYR A 63 8.43 -21.40 -0.44
C TYR A 63 7.25 -21.36 0.53
N LYS A 64 7.49 -20.98 1.80
CA LYS A 64 6.41 -20.74 2.77
C LYS A 64 5.38 -19.72 2.24
N MET A 65 5.87 -18.62 1.65
CA MET A 65 5.01 -17.58 1.06
C MET A 65 4.26 -18.10 -0.18
N LYS A 66 4.95 -18.80 -1.08
CA LYS A 66 4.35 -19.42 -2.27
C LYS A 66 3.22 -20.39 -1.90
N ASP A 67 3.45 -21.26 -0.92
CA ASP A 67 2.46 -22.23 -0.46
C ASP A 67 1.24 -21.54 0.17
N ALA A 68 1.47 -20.49 0.97
CA ALA A 68 0.39 -19.68 1.53
C ALA A 68 -0.45 -19.01 0.44
N ILE A 69 0.19 -18.41 -0.58
CA ILE A 69 -0.48 -17.79 -1.73
C ILE A 69 -1.29 -18.81 -2.51
N LYS A 70 -0.73 -19.99 -2.81
CA LYS A 70 -1.46 -21.05 -3.51
C LYS A 70 -2.67 -21.51 -2.71
N ARG A 71 -2.52 -21.69 -1.39
CA ARG A 71 -3.61 -22.14 -0.51
C ARG A 71 -4.73 -21.11 -0.34
N ILE A 72 -4.40 -19.81 -0.27
CA ILE A 72 -5.37 -18.74 0.02
C ILE A 72 -5.99 -18.19 -1.28
N LEU A 73 -5.17 -17.97 -2.32
CA LEU A 73 -5.56 -17.29 -3.55
C LEU A 73 -5.65 -18.23 -4.76
N GLY A 74 -5.07 -19.44 -4.70
CA GLY A 74 -5.13 -20.41 -5.79
C GLY A 74 -4.08 -20.24 -6.90
N PHE A 75 -3.23 -19.21 -6.85
CA PHE A 75 -2.22 -18.95 -7.89
C PHE A 75 -0.99 -19.88 -7.80
N ASP A 76 -0.61 -20.48 -8.94
CA ASP A 76 0.59 -21.35 -9.04
C ASP A 76 1.90 -20.58 -9.13
N TYR A 77 1.84 -19.36 -9.68
CA TYR A 77 2.98 -18.50 -9.92
C TYR A 77 2.91 -17.27 -9.03
N PHE A 78 4.07 -16.91 -8.47
CA PHE A 78 4.22 -15.78 -7.58
C PHE A 78 5.62 -15.18 -7.75
N LEU A 79 5.68 -13.85 -7.78
CA LEU A 79 6.92 -13.07 -7.79
C LEU A 79 6.89 -12.07 -6.62
N PRO A 80 7.75 -12.20 -5.61
CA PRO A 80 7.80 -11.26 -4.51
C PRO A 80 8.33 -9.91 -4.97
N THR A 81 7.73 -8.84 -4.44
CA THR A 81 8.23 -7.47 -4.57
C THR A 81 8.24 -6.83 -3.18
N HIS A 82 8.96 -5.72 -3.03
CA HIS A 82 9.09 -5.07 -1.73
C HIS A 82 7.78 -4.42 -1.25
N GLN A 83 6.88 -4.03 -2.16
CA GLN A 83 5.55 -3.48 -1.85
C GLN A 83 4.65 -3.41 -3.11
N GLY A 84 3.38 -3.00 -2.92
CA GLY A 84 2.36 -2.94 -3.98
C GLY A 84 2.79 -2.23 -5.27
N ARG A 85 3.27 -0.98 -5.19
CA ARG A 85 3.66 -0.22 -6.40
C ARG A 85 4.75 -0.88 -7.25
N ALA A 86 5.64 -1.66 -6.62
CA ALA A 86 6.66 -2.39 -7.35
C ALA A 86 6.07 -3.61 -8.10
N ALA A 87 5.08 -4.28 -7.51
CA ALA A 87 4.31 -5.32 -8.20
C ALA A 87 3.57 -4.74 -9.42
N GLU A 88 2.92 -3.59 -9.25
CA GLU A 88 2.25 -2.86 -10.34
C GLU A 88 3.24 -2.54 -11.47
N ASN A 89 4.40 -2.00 -11.14
CA ASN A 89 5.40 -1.65 -12.15
C ASN A 89 5.89 -2.86 -12.95
N VAL A 90 6.18 -3.99 -12.28
CA VAL A 90 6.61 -5.23 -12.95
C VAL A 90 5.49 -5.75 -13.85
N LEU A 91 4.28 -5.90 -13.31
CA LEU A 91 3.15 -6.43 -14.07
C LEU A 91 2.81 -5.55 -15.29
N PHE A 92 2.71 -4.23 -15.10
CA PHE A 92 2.34 -3.31 -16.16
C PHE A 92 3.45 -3.12 -17.20
N SER A 93 4.73 -3.35 -16.85
CA SER A 93 5.80 -3.37 -17.86
C SER A 93 5.59 -4.45 -18.92
N VAL A 94 4.97 -5.55 -18.53
CA VAL A 94 4.70 -6.68 -19.43
C VAL A 94 3.37 -6.47 -20.15
N LEU A 95 2.32 -6.12 -19.40
CA LEU A 95 0.93 -6.14 -19.90
C LEU A 95 0.48 -4.85 -20.58
N VAL A 96 0.87 -3.67 -20.09
CA VAL A 96 0.33 -2.39 -20.55
C VAL A 96 1.21 -1.82 -21.67
N LYS A 97 0.57 -1.34 -22.74
CA LYS A 97 1.18 -0.71 -23.92
C LYS A 97 0.65 0.70 -24.13
N GLU A 98 1.41 1.50 -24.87
CA GLU A 98 1.03 2.87 -25.23
C GLU A 98 -0.30 2.87 -25.99
N GLY A 99 -1.24 3.71 -25.54
CA GLY A 99 -2.59 3.80 -26.10
C GLY A 99 -3.61 2.80 -25.54
N ASP A 100 -3.22 1.86 -24.68
CA ASP A 100 -4.18 0.95 -24.04
C ASP A 100 -5.18 1.71 -23.17
N PHE A 101 -6.40 1.19 -23.07
CA PHE A 101 -7.42 1.65 -22.13
C PHE A 101 -7.59 0.62 -21.03
N ILE A 102 -7.29 1.02 -19.78
CA ILE A 102 -7.31 0.15 -18.61
C ILE A 102 -8.53 0.54 -17.76
N PRO A 103 -9.64 -0.22 -17.80
CA PRO A 103 -10.80 0.05 -16.97
C PRO A 103 -10.55 -0.40 -15.52
N GLY A 104 -11.04 0.38 -14.56
CA GLY A 104 -10.98 0.05 -13.14
C GLY A 104 -12.22 0.58 -12.41
N ASN A 105 -12.60 -0.05 -11.32
CA ASN A 105 -13.71 0.43 -10.48
C ASN A 105 -13.35 1.68 -9.66
N SER A 106 -12.07 1.95 -9.47
CA SER A 106 -11.44 3.24 -9.14
C SER A 106 -9.95 2.96 -8.98
N HIS A 107 -9.10 3.55 -9.81
CA HIS A 107 -7.67 3.31 -9.72
C HIS A 107 -7.06 4.02 -8.51
N PHE A 108 -6.25 3.29 -7.74
CA PHE A 108 -5.42 3.89 -6.71
C PHE A 108 -4.32 4.76 -7.34
N ASP A 109 -3.85 5.77 -6.60
CA ASP A 109 -2.94 6.81 -7.10
C ASP A 109 -1.69 6.24 -7.80
N THR A 110 -1.01 5.27 -7.19
CA THR A 110 0.20 4.67 -7.80
C THR A 110 -0.12 3.78 -8.99
N THR A 111 -1.26 3.09 -8.95
CA THR A 111 -1.74 2.25 -10.06
C THR A 111 -1.98 3.11 -11.29
N LYS A 112 -2.74 4.20 -11.14
CA LYS A 112 -2.98 5.19 -12.20
C LYS A 112 -1.69 5.80 -12.69
N GLY A 113 -0.81 6.21 -11.79
CA GLY A 113 0.51 6.73 -12.13
C GLY A 113 1.35 5.77 -12.98
N HIS A 114 1.34 4.47 -12.68
CA HIS A 114 2.07 3.49 -13.47
C HIS A 114 1.45 3.20 -14.85
N ILE A 115 0.13 3.31 -15.00
CA ILE A 115 -0.58 3.20 -16.28
C ILE A 115 -0.25 4.42 -17.16
N GLU A 116 -0.47 5.62 -16.63
CA GLU A 116 -0.31 6.88 -17.37
C GLU A 116 1.16 7.17 -17.70
N PHE A 117 2.10 6.78 -16.83
CA PHE A 117 3.54 6.84 -17.12
C PHE A 117 3.92 6.05 -18.39
N ARG A 118 3.15 5.02 -18.74
CA ARG A 118 3.32 4.22 -19.97
C ARG A 118 2.50 4.76 -21.15
N LYS A 119 1.91 5.95 -21.01
CA LYS A 119 1.02 6.59 -21.99
C LYS A 119 -0.20 5.73 -22.35
N ALA A 120 -0.67 4.94 -21.39
CA ALA A 120 -1.98 4.29 -21.44
C ALA A 120 -3.01 5.17 -20.70
N HIS A 121 -4.28 4.88 -20.90
CA HIS A 121 -5.41 5.60 -20.33
C HIS A 121 -6.03 4.78 -19.19
N ALA A 122 -5.93 5.27 -17.96
CA ALA A 122 -6.71 4.73 -16.84
C ALA A 122 -8.13 5.28 -16.90
N ILE A 123 -9.13 4.40 -17.02
CA ILE A 123 -10.54 4.76 -17.08
C ILE A 123 -11.24 4.26 -15.83
N ASP A 124 -11.70 5.19 -15.00
CA ASP A 124 -12.51 4.85 -13.82
C ASP A 124 -13.96 4.64 -14.24
N CYS A 125 -14.43 3.40 -14.08
CA CYS A 125 -15.80 2.94 -14.29
C CYS A 125 -16.54 2.83 -12.95
N THR A 126 -16.31 3.79 -12.05
CA THR A 126 -16.97 3.87 -10.74
C THR A 126 -18.45 4.21 -10.90
N ILE A 127 -19.32 3.56 -10.13
CA ILE A 127 -20.75 3.92 -10.06
C ILE A 127 -20.94 5.22 -9.28
N ASP A 128 -22.01 5.96 -9.57
CA ASP A 128 -22.27 7.26 -8.94
C ASP A 128 -22.45 7.14 -7.41
N GLU A 129 -23.01 6.02 -6.93
CA GLU A 129 -23.25 5.75 -5.51
C GLU A 129 -21.97 5.65 -4.68
N ALA A 130 -20.83 5.32 -5.30
CA ALA A 130 -19.54 5.26 -4.60
C ALA A 130 -19.11 6.61 -4.01
N PHE A 131 -19.66 7.73 -4.53
CA PHE A 131 -19.40 9.07 -4.03
C PHE A 131 -20.33 9.49 -2.88
N HIS A 132 -21.25 8.61 -2.47
CA HIS A 132 -22.25 8.88 -1.45
C HIS A 132 -22.09 7.94 -0.25
N THR A 133 -21.34 8.38 0.76
CA THR A 133 -20.94 7.57 1.92
C THR A 133 -22.10 7.10 2.82
N GLU A 134 -23.28 7.66 2.65
CA GLU A 134 -24.49 7.31 3.42
C GLU A 134 -25.47 6.41 2.65
N ILE A 135 -25.24 6.19 1.36
CA ILE A 135 -26.13 5.35 0.54
C ILE A 135 -25.83 3.87 0.81
N ILE A 136 -26.88 3.10 1.10
CA ILE A 136 -26.82 1.64 1.12
C ILE A 136 -27.21 1.18 -0.29
N HIS A 137 -26.20 0.83 -1.09
CA HIS A 137 -26.37 0.26 -2.43
C HIS A 137 -26.05 -1.25 -2.40
N PRO A 138 -26.81 -2.11 -3.12
CA PRO A 138 -26.53 -3.55 -3.19
C PRO A 138 -25.19 -3.89 -3.84
#